data_AF-A0AAW7XDK7-F1
#
_entry.id   AF-A0AAW7XDK7-F1
#
_cell.length_a   1.000
_cell.length_b   1.000
_cell.length_c   1.000
_cell.angle_alpha   90.00
_cell.angle_beta   90.00
_cell.angle_gamma   90.00
#
_symmetry.space_group_name_H-M   'P 1'
#
loop_
_entity.id
_entity.type
_entity.pdbx_description
1 polymer ?
#
loop_
_entity_poly.entity_id
_entity_poly.type
_entity_poly.pdbx_seq_one_letter_code
_entity_poly.pdbx_strand_id
1 'polypeptide(L)'
;TVVIVKEAQDLSRTIENLVSYVENPLESTVLVLCYKYKTLDKRKKLIKSIAKKGVVFESKKLYENQVGDWISGILKGKKYQIDPKAIHM
;
A
#
# COMPACT_ATOMS: atom_id res chain seq x y z
N THR A 1 6.73 19.62 -3.42
CA THR A 1 5.48 19.70 -2.62
C THR A 1 4.94 18.31 -2.36
N VAL A 2 4.30 18.09 -1.21
CA VAL A 2 3.68 16.80 -0.89
C VAL A 2 2.18 17.01 -0.72
N VAL A 3 1.38 16.23 -1.43
CA VAL A 3 -0.09 16.24 -1.35
C VAL A 3 -0.56 14.87 -0.90
N ILE A 4 -1.31 14.81 0.19
CA ILE A 4 -1.80 13.55 0.77
C ILE A 4 -3.33 13.58 0.83
N VAL A 5 -3.96 12.65 0.12
CA VAL A 5 -5.41 12.44 0.17
C VAL A 5 -5.69 11.26 1.11
N LYS A 6 -6.12 11.56 2.34
CA LYS A 6 -6.22 10.56 3.43
C LYS A 6 -7.36 9.55 3.28
N GLU A 7 -8.47 9.96 2.66
CA GLU A 7 -9.71 9.17 2.54
C GLU A 7 -10.10 9.04 1.05
N ALA A 8 -9.15 8.58 0.22
CA ALA A 8 -9.35 8.50 -1.22
C ALA A 8 -10.44 7.49 -1.64
N GLN A 9 -10.88 6.61 -0.74
CA GLN A 9 -11.98 5.67 -1.00
C GLN A 9 -13.32 6.33 -1.27
N ASP A 10 -13.54 7.54 -0.77
CA ASP A 10 -14.77 8.30 -1.02
C ASP A 10 -14.82 8.82 -2.46
N LEU A 11 -13.65 8.94 -3.10
CA LEU A 11 -13.52 9.28 -4.51
C LEU A 11 -13.78 8.10 -5.45
N SER A 12 -14.21 6.93 -4.96
CA SER A 12 -14.37 5.70 -5.75
C SER A 12 -15.08 5.85 -7.12
N ARG A 13 -16.00 6.80 -7.23
CA ARG A 13 -16.74 7.12 -8.48
C ARG A 13 -15.94 8.00 -9.45
N THR A 14 -15.09 8.89 -8.96
CA THR A 14 -14.38 9.92 -9.74
C THR A 14 -12.87 9.70 -9.80
N ILE A 15 -12.34 8.72 -9.07
CA ILE A 15 -10.90 8.49 -8.92
C ILE A 15 -10.20 8.17 -10.25
N GLU A 16 -10.93 7.59 -11.22
CA GLU A 16 -10.41 7.36 -12.58
C GLU A 16 -10.07 8.67 -13.32
N ASN A 17 -10.64 9.81 -12.92
CA ASN A 17 -10.29 11.10 -13.52
C ASN A 17 -8.83 11.50 -13.24
N LEU A 18 -8.18 10.88 -12.24
CA LEU A 18 -6.76 11.09 -11.95
C LEU A 18 -5.83 10.38 -12.94
N VAL A 19 -6.34 9.55 -13.85
CA VAL A 19 -5.52 8.85 -14.86
C VAL A 19 -4.68 9.83 -15.69
N SER A 20 -5.28 10.93 -16.14
CA SER A 20 -4.58 11.93 -16.96
C SER A 20 -3.43 12.59 -16.21
N TYR A 21 -3.60 12.85 -14.91
CA TYR A 21 -2.55 13.37 -14.05
C TYR A 21 -1.43 12.35 -13.83
N VAL A 22 -1.78 11.09 -13.57
CA VAL A 22 -0.79 10.01 -13.39
C VAL A 22 -0.01 9.74 -14.68
N GLU A 23 -0.65 9.90 -15.84
CA GLU A 23 0.00 9.79 -17.16
C GLU A 23 1.00 10.94 -17.42
N ASN A 24 0.90 12.08 -16.74
CA ASN A 24 1.89 13.14 -16.83
C ASN A 24 2.06 13.86 -15.48
N PRO A 25 2.71 13.20 -14.50
CA PRO A 25 2.78 13.72 -13.15
C PRO A 25 3.76 14.90 -13.10
N LEU A 26 3.48 15.85 -12.20
CA LEU A 26 4.39 16.96 -11.97
C LEU A 26 5.57 16.49 -11.12
N GLU A 27 6.80 16.54 -11.67
CA GLU A 27 8.01 16.00 -11.03
C GLU A 27 8.33 16.62 -9.66
N SER A 28 7.96 17.89 -9.45
CA SER A 28 8.16 18.59 -8.18
C SER A 28 7.17 18.16 -7.07
N THR A 29 6.19 17.31 -7.38
CA THR A 29 5.09 16.97 -6.47
C THR A 29 5.00 15.47 -6.20
N VAL A 30 4.94 15.11 -4.92
CA VAL A 30 4.62 13.76 -4.47
C VAL A 30 3.15 13.70 -4.09
N LEU A 31 2.36 12.97 -4.88
CA LEU A 31 0.94 12.68 -4.61
C LEU A 31 0.81 11.32 -3.92
N VAL A 32 0.24 11.31 -2.71
CA VAL A 32 -0.03 10.11 -1.93
C VAL A 32 -1.55 9.93 -1.80
N LEU A 33 -2.08 8.82 -2.33
CA LEU A 33 -3.49 8.45 -2.22
C LEU A 33 -3.65 7.34 -1.17
N CYS A 34 -4.21 7.68 -0.01
CA CYS A 34 -4.51 6.71 1.03
C CYS A 34 -5.93 6.18 0.80
N TYR A 35 -6.03 4.91 0.42
CA TYR A 35 -7.30 4.24 0.17
C TYR A 35 -7.59 3.29 1.33
N LYS A 36 -8.29 3.78 2.36
CA LYS A 36 -8.54 3.01 3.59
C LYS A 36 -9.78 2.15 3.46
N TYR A 37 -9.79 1.01 4.15
CA TYR A 37 -10.92 0.07 4.30
C TYR A 37 -11.46 -0.59 3.03
N LYS A 38 -11.12 -0.07 1.86
CA LYS A 38 -11.46 -0.61 0.56
C LYS A 38 -10.17 -0.86 -0.22
N THR A 39 -10.28 -1.58 -1.31
CA THR A 39 -9.19 -1.75 -2.28
C THR A 39 -9.59 -1.11 -3.60
N LEU A 40 -8.61 -0.56 -4.30
CA LEU A 40 -8.79 -0.14 -5.68
C LEU A 40 -8.83 -1.38 -6.57
N ASP A 41 -9.80 -1.43 -7.48
CA ASP A 41 -9.90 -2.51 -8.45
C ASP A 41 -8.69 -2.49 -9.38
N LYS A 42 -7.86 -3.52 -9.28
CA LYS A 42 -6.60 -3.66 -10.04
C LYS A 42 -6.79 -3.74 -11.55
N ARG A 43 -8.02 -4.00 -12.02
CA ARG A 43 -8.35 -4.04 -13.44
C ARG A 43 -8.45 -2.65 -14.05
N LYS A 44 -8.73 -1.63 -13.23
CA LYS A 44 -8.94 -0.25 -13.68
C LYS A 44 -7.68 0.39 -14.25
N LYS A 45 -7.87 1.35 -15.15
CA LYS A 45 -6.77 2.01 -15.88
C LYS A 45 -5.88 2.81 -14.92
N LEU A 46 -6.45 3.41 -13.88
CA LEU A 46 -5.69 4.17 -12.89
C LEU A 46 -4.59 3.33 -12.22
N ILE A 47 -4.92 2.15 -11.66
CA ILE A 47 -3.92 1.31 -10.99
C ILE A 47 -2.82 0.87 -11.95
N LYS A 48 -3.19 0.49 -13.18
CA LYS A 48 -2.21 0.13 -14.22
C LYS A 48 -1.29 1.30 -14.57
N SER A 49 -1.81 2.53 -14.56
CA SER A 49 -1.04 3.75 -14.85
C SER A 49 -0.11 4.11 -13.69
N ILE A 50 -0.59 4.02 -12.45
CA ILE A 50 0.23 4.25 -11.25
C ILE A 50 1.34 3.20 -11.17
N ALA A 51 1.05 1.93 -11.42
CA ALA A 51 2.05 0.87 -11.39
C ALA A 51 3.20 1.06 -12.40
N LYS A 52 2.99 1.84 -13.47
CA LYS A 52 4.04 2.17 -14.46
C LYS A 52 4.90 3.38 -14.05
N LYS A 53 4.32 4.35 -13.35
CA LYS A 53 4.95 5.66 -13.08
C LYS A 53 5.18 5.96 -11.60
N GLY A 54 4.77 5.06 -10.72
CA GLY A 54 4.82 5.23 -9.28
C GLY A 54 4.67 3.89 -8.56
N VAL A 55 4.24 3.97 -7.30
CA VAL A 55 4.17 2.81 -6.40
C VAL A 55 2.72 2.54 -6.03
N VAL A 56 2.30 1.28 -6.19
CA VAL A 56 1.03 0.77 -5.66
C VAL A 56 1.37 -0.15 -4.49
N PHE A 57 0.92 0.22 -3.30
CA PHE A 57 1.11 -0.56 -2.08
C PHE A 57 -0.23 -0.99 -1.50
N GLU A 58 -0.33 -2.28 -1.16
CA GLU A 58 -1.52 -2.87 -0.55
C GLU A 58 -1.13 -3.51 0.78
N SER A 59 -1.54 -2.90 1.90
CA SER A 59 -1.33 -3.43 3.24
C SER A 59 -2.42 -4.42 3.60
N LYS A 60 -2.26 -5.69 3.18
CA LYS A 60 -3.19 -6.76 3.55
C LYS A 60 -3.01 -7.12 5.02
N LYS A 61 -4.12 -7.39 5.71
CA LYS A 61 -4.08 -7.98 7.05
C LYS A 61 -3.42 -9.36 6.96
N LEU A 62 -2.42 -9.61 7.80
CA LEU A 62 -1.80 -10.93 7.92
C LEU A 62 -2.83 -11.94 8.44
N TYR A 63 -2.81 -13.14 7.89
CA TYR A 63 -3.54 -14.26 8.47
C TYR A 63 -2.84 -14.73 9.74
N GLU A 64 -3.59 -15.28 10.71
CA GLU A 64 -3.06 -15.74 12.00
C GLU A 64 -1.85 -16.68 11.84
N ASN A 65 -1.91 -17.59 10.87
CA ASN A 65 -0.82 -18.52 10.57
C ASN A 65 0.45 -17.85 10.01
N GLN A 66 0.36 -16.61 9.52
CA GLN A 66 1.49 -15.84 8.99
C GLN A 66 2.09 -14.90 10.03
N VAL A 67 1.40 -14.64 11.14
CA VAL A 67 1.85 -13.70 12.17
C VAL A 67 3.17 -14.18 12.77
N GLY A 68 3.28 -15.47 13.08
CA GLY A 68 4.49 -16.03 13.69
C GLY A 68 5.74 -15.87 12.82
N ASP A 69 5.63 -16.23 11.54
CA ASP A 69 6.72 -16.08 10.57
C ASP A 69 7.10 -14.61 10.36
N TRP A 70 6.11 -13.72 10.32
CA TRP A 70 6.33 -12.29 10.19
C TRP A 70 7.11 -11.72 11.39
N ILE A 71 6.74 -12.11 12.63
CA ILE A 71 7.46 -11.71 13.85
C ILE A 71 8.91 -12.17 13.78
N SER A 72 9.15 -13.45 13.44
CA SER A 72 10.50 -14.01 13.30
C SER A 72 11.34 -13.23 12.30
N GLY A 73 10.77 -12.92 11.12
CA GLY A 73 11.44 -12.16 10.07
C GLY A 73 11.84 -10.75 10.51
N ILE A 74 10.93 -10.02 11.18
CA ILE A 74 11.21 -8.67 11.69
C ILE A 74 12.34 -8.68 12.73
N LEU A 75 12.34 -9.67 13.64
CA LEU A 75 13.37 -9.80 14.68
C LEU A 75 14.74 -10.15 14.10
N LYS A 76 14.79 -11.06 13.11
CA LYS A 76 16.02 -11.39 12.37
C LYS A 76 16.62 -10.17 11.69
N GLY A 77 15.80 -9.33 11.05
CA GLY A 77 16.25 -8.09 10.43
C GLY A 77 16.86 -7.10 11.43
N LYS A 78 16.44 -7.17 12.70
CA LYS A 78 16.98 -6.40 13.82
C LYS A 78 18.12 -7.10 14.58
N LYS A 79 18.60 -8.26 14.10
CA LYS A 79 19.63 -9.10 14.73
C LYS A 79 19.23 -9.68 16.10
N TYR A 80 17.94 -9.87 16.34
CA TYR A 80 17.44 -10.59 17.50
C TYR A 80 17.05 -12.02 17.14
N GLN A 81 17.16 -12.92 18.12
CA GLN A 81 16.67 -14.30 18.06
C GLN A 81 15.49 -14.46 19.02
N ILE A 82 14.55 -15.32 18.65
CA ILE A 82 13.35 -15.61 19.42
C ILE A 82 13.12 -17.12 19.43
N ASP A 83 12.69 -17.66 20.56
CA ASP A 83 12.35 -19.07 20.68
C ASP A 83 11.05 -19.37 19.91
N PRO A 84 10.96 -20.45 19.12
CA PRO A 84 9.75 -20.81 18.38
C PRO A 84 8.49 -20.93 19.23
N LYS A 85 8.60 -21.29 20.53
CA LYS A 85 7.45 -21.33 21.44
C LYS A 85 6.92 -19.93 21.77
N ALA A 86 7.79 -18.93 21.87
CA ALA A 86 7.40 -17.54 22.15
C ALA A 86 6.75 -16.84 20.94
N ILE A 87 6.93 -17.40 19.73
CA ILE A 87 6.30 -16.90 18.49
C ILE A 87 4.81 -17.28 18.40
N HIS A 88 4.44 -18.43 18.98
CA HIS A 88 3.11 -19.03 18.85
C HIS A 88 2.28 -18.95 20.15
N MET A 89 2.79 -18.29 21.18
CA MET A 89 2.12 -18.04 22.45
C MET A 89 1.37 -16.71 22.39
#